data_AF-A0A826HQN4-F1
#
_entry.id   AF-A0A826HQN4-F1
#
_cell.length_a   1.000
_cell.length_b   1.000
_cell.length_c   1.000
_cell.angle_alpha   90.00
_cell.angle_beta   90.00
_cell.angle_gamma   90.00
#
_symmetry.space_group_name_H-M   'P 1'
#
loop_
_entity.id
_entity.type
_entity.pdbx_description
1 polymer ?
#
loop_
_entity_poly.entity_id
_entity_poly.type
_entity_poly.pdbx_seq_one_letter_code
_entity_poly.pdbx_strand_id
1 'polypeptide(L)'
;MSIKIVVLKFDAYDGELVPFDPFSTDPLPVEYFQVRLYVRAPYYSETFDDQTLLVRRYMRKFKEIKNQYIKKIAPAMNNLGTSIEGNLQRIKSTVTLLRKMLEDELVIPDQIEIGSIELVGEWPIFEPEKVSPLKEELNKQDLEDIQALREVKDRNDFDN
;
A
#
# COMPACT_ATOMS: atom_id res chain seq x y z
N MET A 1 -8.00 29.04 -5.37
CA MET A 1 -7.64 27.77 -4.68
C MET A 1 -7.96 26.63 -5.62
N SER A 2 -7.13 25.58 -5.65
CA SER A 2 -7.39 24.36 -6.43
C SER A 2 -7.54 23.17 -5.49
N ILE A 3 -8.24 22.14 -5.95
CA ILE A 3 -8.31 20.84 -5.26
C ILE A 3 -7.25 19.94 -5.90
N LYS A 4 -6.48 19.26 -5.06
CA LYS A 4 -5.47 18.28 -5.44
C LYS A 4 -5.80 16.93 -4.80
N ILE A 5 -5.33 15.87 -5.44
CA ILE A 5 -5.41 14.51 -4.87
C ILE A 5 -4.06 14.20 -4.25
N VAL A 6 -4.05 13.92 -2.96
CA VAL A 6 -2.87 13.38 -2.27
C VAL A 6 -3.10 11.90 -2.04
N VAL A 7 -2.15 11.07 -2.48
CA VAL A 7 -2.21 9.62 -2.28
C VAL A 7 -1.14 9.24 -1.27
N LEU A 8 -1.55 8.60 -0.18
CA LEU A 8 -0.68 8.15 0.90
C LEU A 8 -0.75 6.64 0.99
N LYS A 9 0.39 5.97 0.87
CA LYS A 9 0.47 4.51 0.85
C LYS A 9 1.40 4.03 1.96
N PHE A 10 0.95 3.04 2.73
CA PHE A 10 1.76 2.44 3.79
C PHE A 10 1.50 0.95 3.98
N ASP A 11 2.54 0.24 4.40
CA ASP A 11 2.56 -1.20 4.66
C ASP A 11 1.59 -1.55 5.80
N ALA A 12 0.81 -2.61 5.64
CA ALA A 12 -0.22 -3.02 6.60
C ALA A 12 0.34 -3.63 7.90
N TYR A 13 1.61 -4.04 7.94
CA TYR A 13 2.26 -4.74 9.05
C TYR A 13 3.19 -3.84 9.85
N ASP A 14 4.15 -3.18 9.20
CA ASP A 14 5.13 -2.34 9.89
C ASP A 14 4.82 -0.83 9.77
N GLY A 15 3.92 -0.48 8.86
CA GLY A 15 3.53 0.90 8.60
C GLY A 15 4.55 1.67 7.77
N GLU A 16 5.51 1.05 7.10
CA GLU A 16 6.46 1.76 6.25
C GLU A 16 5.71 2.59 5.19
N LEU A 17 6.14 3.85 5.00
CA LEU A 17 5.57 4.69 3.94
C LEU A 17 6.30 4.41 2.65
N VAL A 18 5.53 4.13 1.61
CA VAL A 18 6.07 3.90 0.27
C VAL A 18 5.84 5.14 -0.58
N PRO A 19 6.85 5.61 -1.33
CA PRO A 19 6.65 6.64 -2.34
C PRO A 19 5.51 6.26 -3.28
N PHE A 20 4.60 7.19 -3.56
CA PHE A 20 3.57 6.95 -4.54
C PHE A 20 4.15 7.14 -5.94
N ASP A 21 4.19 6.06 -6.72
CA ASP A 21 4.55 6.09 -8.14
C ASP A 21 3.32 5.64 -8.97
N PRO A 22 2.72 6.54 -9.77
CA PRO A 22 1.59 6.19 -10.63
C PRO A 22 1.96 5.29 -11.81
N PHE A 23 3.26 5.13 -12.11
CA PHE A 23 3.77 4.33 -13.22
C PHE A 23 4.46 3.03 -12.75
N SER A 24 4.61 2.83 -11.44
CA SER A 24 5.16 1.58 -10.91
C SER A 24 4.23 0.43 -11.28
N THR A 25 4.77 -0.54 -12.00
CA THR A 25 4.10 -1.79 -12.38
C THR A 25 4.59 -2.97 -11.56
N ASP A 26 5.50 -2.71 -10.61
CA ASP A 26 6.07 -3.75 -9.78
C ASP A 26 4.96 -4.41 -8.95
N PRO A 27 4.83 -5.75 -8.98
CA PRO A 27 3.92 -6.44 -8.10
C PRO A 27 4.33 -6.11 -6.67
N LEU A 28 3.40 -5.50 -5.95
CA LEU A 28 3.66 -5.07 -4.59
C LEU A 28 3.81 -6.30 -3.70
N PRO A 29 5.00 -6.52 -3.11
CA PRO A 29 5.33 -7.78 -2.45
C PRO A 29 4.58 -8.00 -1.13
N VAL A 30 3.86 -6.98 -0.66
CA VAL A 30 3.18 -6.93 0.64
C VAL A 30 1.88 -6.15 0.53
N GLU A 31 1.01 -6.35 1.51
CA GLU A 31 -0.30 -5.72 1.64
C GLU A 31 -0.18 -4.26 2.10
N TYR A 32 -0.80 -3.35 1.35
CA TYR A 32 -0.78 -1.91 1.60
C TYR A 32 -2.16 -1.34 1.81
N PHE A 33 -2.25 -0.35 2.69
CA PHE A 33 -3.35 0.61 2.70
C PHE A 33 -2.97 1.81 1.84
N GLN A 34 -3.85 2.17 0.89
CA GLN A 34 -3.74 3.37 0.09
C GLN A 34 -4.89 4.33 0.42
N VAL A 35 -4.56 5.50 0.96
CA VAL A 35 -5.51 6.55 1.31
C VAL A 35 -5.43 7.66 0.28
N ARG A 36 -6.54 7.94 -0.42
CA ARG A 36 -6.67 9.09 -1.30
C ARG A 36 -7.40 10.21 -0.58
N LEU A 37 -6.81 11.39 -0.57
CA LEU A 37 -7.37 12.59 0.05
C LEU A 37 -7.63 13.65 -1.02
N TYR A 38 -8.78 14.31 -0.94
CA TYR A 38 -9.05 15.56 -1.65
C TYR A 38 -8.60 16.72 -0.75
N VAL A 39 -7.66 17.52 -1.25
CA VAL A 39 -6.96 18.52 -0.44
C VAL A 39 -6.93 19.87 -1.13
N ARG A 40 -7.29 20.94 -0.42
CA ARG A 40 -7.17 22.30 -0.94
C ARG A 40 -5.72 22.77 -0.93
N ALA A 41 -5.25 23.22 -2.09
CA ALA A 41 -3.95 23.88 -2.25
C ALA A 41 -4.08 25.41 -2.14
N PRO A 42 -3.05 26.11 -1.64
CA PRO A 42 -1.70 25.61 -1.30
C PRO A 42 -1.48 25.29 0.19
N TYR A 43 -2.46 25.53 1.05
CA TYR A 43 -2.25 25.50 2.50
C TYR A 43 -2.18 24.11 3.11
N TYR A 44 -2.75 23.10 2.44
CA TYR A 44 -2.84 21.74 2.94
C TYR A 44 -2.10 20.72 2.07
N SER A 45 -1.79 21.08 0.82
CA SER A 45 -0.97 20.28 -0.10
C SER A 45 0.10 21.12 -0.78
N GLU A 46 1.23 20.49 -1.06
CA GLU A 46 2.36 21.03 -1.81
C GLU A 46 2.82 20.02 -2.86
N THR A 47 3.44 20.52 -3.93
CA THR A 47 4.10 19.66 -4.92
C THR A 47 5.59 19.64 -4.63
N PHE A 48 6.16 18.45 -4.51
CA PHE A 48 7.59 18.21 -4.27
C PHE A 48 8.03 17.03 -5.14
N ASP A 49 9.09 17.19 -5.94
CA ASP A 49 9.58 16.19 -6.90
C ASP A 49 8.45 15.57 -7.75
N ASP A 50 7.63 16.43 -8.36
CA ASP A 50 6.44 16.07 -9.17
C ASP A 50 5.33 15.29 -8.44
N GLN A 51 5.45 15.08 -7.13
CA GLN A 51 4.45 14.43 -6.30
C GLN A 51 3.63 15.45 -5.52
N THR A 52 2.30 15.26 -5.49
CA THR A 52 1.41 16.06 -4.63
C THR A 52 1.34 15.42 -3.25
N LEU A 53 1.86 16.11 -2.23
CA LEU A 53 1.93 15.65 -0.86
C LEU A 53 1.12 16.57 0.07
N LEU A 54 0.79 16.07 1.25
CA LEU A 54 0.34 16.92 2.35
C LEU A 54 1.49 17.82 2.80
N VAL A 55 1.20 19.08 3.13
CA VAL A 55 2.22 19.93 3.75
C VAL A 55 2.72 19.31 5.06
N ARG A 56 3.98 19.59 5.40
CA ARG A 56 4.73 18.93 6.48
C ARG A 56 3.96 18.68 7.79
N ARG A 57 3.15 19.64 8.25
CA ARG A 57 2.35 19.51 9.49
C ARG A 57 1.34 18.35 9.40
N TYR A 58 0.59 18.27 8.30
CA TYR A 58 -0.43 17.24 8.12
C TYR A 58 0.19 15.89 7.75
N MET A 59 1.32 15.90 7.03
CA MET A 59 2.10 14.68 6.81
C MET A 59 2.61 14.08 8.12
N ARG A 60 3.09 14.89 9.07
CA ARG A 60 3.46 14.42 10.42
C ARG A 60 2.27 13.83 11.16
N LYS A 61 1.12 14.51 11.12
CA LYS A 61 -0.11 14.04 11.75
C LYS A 61 -0.57 12.70 11.17
N PHE A 62 -0.51 12.55 9.85
CA PHE A 62 -0.79 11.26 9.20
C PHE A 62 0.16 10.15 9.67
N LYS A 63 1.47 10.44 9.78
CA LYS A 63 2.45 9.47 10.30
C LYS A 63 2.13 9.03 11.73
N GLU A 64 1.68 9.94 12.58
CA GLU A 64 1.25 9.64 13.95
C GLU A 64 0.01 8.73 13.96
N ILE A 65 -1.04 9.10 13.21
CA ILE A 65 -2.28 8.31 13.06
C ILE A 65 -1.94 6.90 12.57
N LYS A 66 -1.15 6.80 11.50
CA LYS A 66 -0.68 5.55 10.91
C LYS A 66 0.04 4.67 11.95
N ASN A 67 1.00 5.22 12.68
CA ASN A 67 1.75 4.46 13.69
C ASN A 67 0.84 3.96 14.83
N GLN A 68 -0.14 4.78 15.25
CA GLN A 68 -1.13 4.36 16.23
C GLN A 68 -2.07 3.28 15.68
N TYR A 69 -2.49 3.42 14.42
CA TYR A 69 -3.34 2.48 13.73
C TYR A 69 -2.69 1.09 13.64
N ILE A 70 -1.45 1.01 13.15
CA ILE A 70 -0.69 -0.24 13.04
C ILE A 70 -0.58 -0.94 14.38
N LYS A 71 -0.27 -0.21 15.46
CA LYS A 71 -0.24 -0.77 16.82
C LYS A 71 -1.58 -1.35 17.27
N LYS A 72 -2.71 -0.75 16.88
CA LYS A 72 -4.05 -1.23 17.22
C LYS A 72 -4.43 -2.49 16.44
N ILE A 73 -4.04 -2.58 15.16
CA ILE A 73 -4.45 -3.68 14.29
C ILE A 73 -3.48 -4.88 14.30
N ALA A 74 -2.21 -4.68 14.69
CA ALA A 74 -1.20 -5.74 14.72
C ALA A 74 -1.67 -7.04 15.42
N PRO A 75 -2.36 -7.02 16.58
CA PRO A 75 -2.87 -8.24 17.20
C PRO A 75 -3.93 -8.98 16.35
N ALA A 76 -4.71 -8.23 15.56
CA ALA A 76 -5.76 -8.79 14.71
C ALA A 76 -5.19 -9.36 13.40
N MET A 77 -4.11 -8.76 12.87
CA MET A 77 -3.43 -9.19 11.65
C MET A 77 -2.51 -10.39 11.87
N ASN A 78 -1.91 -10.52 13.06
CA ASN A 78 -1.04 -11.66 13.39
C ASN A 78 -1.79 -13.00 13.58
N ASN A 79 -3.12 -12.97 13.68
CA ASN A 79 -3.98 -14.14 13.89
C ASN A 79 -5.13 -14.16 12.86
N LEU A 80 -4.78 -14.07 11.58
CA LEU A 80 -5.74 -14.35 10.51
C LEU A 80 -6.09 -15.85 10.60
N GLY A 81 -7.35 -16.13 10.86
CA GLY A 81 -7.83 -17.51 10.95
C GLY A 81 -7.96 -18.13 9.55
N THR A 82 -8.48 -19.35 9.49
CA THR A 82 -8.74 -20.04 8.20
C THR A 82 -10.08 -19.64 7.56
N SER A 83 -10.92 -18.88 8.26
CA SER A 83 -12.24 -18.47 7.75
C SER A 83 -12.16 -17.22 6.90
N ILE A 84 -12.54 -17.35 5.63
CA ILE A 84 -12.65 -16.22 4.67
C ILE A 84 -13.59 -15.14 5.22
N GLU A 85 -14.80 -15.52 5.65
CA GLU A 85 -15.79 -14.57 6.19
C GLU A 85 -15.26 -13.87 7.45
N GLY A 86 -14.62 -14.61 8.36
CA GLY A 86 -14.01 -14.04 9.56
C GLY A 86 -12.91 -13.02 9.23
N ASN A 87 -12.09 -13.29 8.22
CA ASN A 87 -11.03 -12.39 7.79
C ASN A 87 -11.57 -11.17 7.02
N LEU A 88 -12.63 -11.33 6.22
CA LEU A 88 -13.34 -10.22 5.56
C LEU A 88 -13.90 -9.24 6.59
N GLN A 89 -14.55 -9.73 7.65
CA GLN A 89 -15.07 -8.86 8.73
C GLN A 89 -13.93 -8.16 9.48
N ARG A 90 -12.80 -8.85 9.70
CA ARG A 90 -11.60 -8.22 10.30
C ARG A 90 -11.09 -7.09 9.41
N ILE A 91 -10.90 -7.33 8.12
CA ILE A 91 -10.44 -6.31 7.19
C ILE A 91 -11.41 -5.13 7.12
N LYS A 92 -12.72 -5.39 7.03
CA LYS A 92 -13.73 -4.33 7.08
C LYS A 92 -13.63 -3.48 8.36
N SER A 93 -13.44 -4.12 9.52
CA SER A 93 -13.30 -3.40 10.79
C SER A 93 -12.00 -2.60 10.87
N THR A 94 -10.88 -3.12 10.34
CA THR A 94 -9.61 -2.38 10.28
C THR A 94 -9.69 -1.17 9.34
N VAL A 95 -10.35 -1.28 8.18
CA VAL A 95 -10.57 -0.15 7.27
C VAL A 95 -11.49 0.90 7.91
N THR A 96 -12.53 0.45 8.62
CA THR A 96 -13.44 1.34 9.35
C THR A 96 -12.72 2.08 10.47
N LEU A 97 -11.83 1.41 11.20
CA LEU A 97 -11.00 2.02 12.23
C LEU A 97 -10.06 3.07 11.63
N LEU A 98 -9.38 2.76 10.52
CA LEU A 98 -8.50 3.71 9.84
C LEU A 98 -9.28 4.96 9.40
N ARG A 99 -10.44 4.76 8.76
CA ARG A 99 -11.33 5.86 8.36
C ARG A 99 -11.67 6.75 9.55
N LYS A 100 -12.13 6.16 10.66
CA LYS A 100 -12.51 6.92 11.85
C LYS A 100 -11.34 7.72 12.42
N MET A 101 -10.15 7.11 12.53
CA MET A 101 -8.97 7.83 13.03
C MET A 101 -8.57 8.99 12.11
N LEU A 102 -8.70 8.82 10.78
CA LEU A 102 -8.46 9.91 9.83
C LEU A 102 -9.54 10.99 9.93
N GLU A 103 -10.81 10.63 10.10
CA GLU A 103 -11.93 11.58 10.26
C GLU A 103 -11.80 12.41 11.54
N ASP A 104 -11.45 11.76 12.66
CA ASP A 104 -11.32 12.40 13.96
C ASP A 104 -10.10 13.33 14.04
N GLU A 105 -9.01 12.98 13.34
CA GLU A 105 -7.72 13.64 13.53
C GLU A 105 -7.20 14.39 12.30
N LEU A 106 -7.41 13.92 11.08
CA LEU A 106 -6.80 14.52 9.89
C LEU A 106 -7.78 15.33 9.03
N VAL A 107 -9.01 14.86 8.90
CA VAL A 107 -10.05 15.46 8.07
C VAL A 107 -10.41 16.85 8.60
N ILE A 108 -10.53 17.78 7.66
CA ILE A 108 -11.00 19.14 7.92
C ILE A 108 -12.07 19.39 6.85
N PRO A 109 -13.35 19.54 7.22
CA PRO A 109 -14.42 19.75 6.26
C PRO A 109 -14.09 20.85 5.24
N ASP A 110 -14.35 20.59 3.96
CA ASP A 110 -14.04 21.49 2.84
C ASP A 110 -12.53 21.78 2.62
N GLN A 111 -11.61 21.18 3.38
CA GLN A 111 -10.15 21.45 3.24
C GLN A 111 -9.34 20.18 3.01
N ILE A 112 -9.59 19.13 3.78
CA ILE A 112 -8.99 17.79 3.67
C ILE A 112 -10.12 16.78 3.85
N GLU A 113 -10.46 16.05 2.80
CA GLU A 113 -11.52 15.04 2.81
C GLU A 113 -11.00 13.70 2.32
N ILE A 114 -11.56 12.61 2.86
CA ILE A 114 -11.23 11.26 2.41
C ILE A 114 -11.96 10.99 1.10
N GLY A 115 -11.20 10.72 0.04
CA GLY A 115 -11.74 10.22 -1.22
C GLY A 115 -11.95 8.71 -1.18
N SER A 116 -10.89 7.96 -0.87
CA SER A 116 -10.95 6.50 -0.76
C SER A 116 -9.91 5.94 0.21
N ILE A 117 -10.19 4.72 0.69
CA ILE A 117 -9.21 3.84 1.34
C ILE A 117 -9.25 2.54 0.56
N GLU A 118 -8.14 2.18 -0.05
CA GLU A 118 -7.97 1.03 -0.93
C GLU A 118 -6.99 0.03 -0.29
N LEU A 119 -7.25 -1.25 -0.54
CA LEU A 119 -6.38 -2.37 -0.18
C LEU A 119 -5.61 -2.74 -1.44
N VAL A 120 -4.28 -2.60 -1.41
CA VAL A 120 -3.43 -2.82 -2.59
C VAL A 120 -2.42 -3.92 -2.26
N GLY A 121 -2.08 -4.79 -3.22
CA GLY A 121 -1.18 -5.94 -3.03
C GLY A 121 -1.92 -7.28 -3.00
N GLU A 122 -1.19 -8.35 -2.71
CA GLU A 122 -1.74 -9.71 -2.60
C GLU A 122 -2.35 -9.91 -1.21
N TRP A 123 -3.62 -9.53 -1.05
CA TRP A 123 -4.36 -9.75 0.20
C TRP A 123 -4.94 -11.18 0.21
N PRO A 124 -4.55 -12.06 1.16
CA PRO A 124 -4.86 -13.49 1.14
C PRO A 124 -6.37 -13.84 1.04
N ILE A 125 -7.24 -12.94 1.48
CA ILE A 125 -8.70 -13.12 1.42
C ILE A 125 -9.31 -12.90 0.03
N PHE A 126 -8.56 -12.27 -0.88
CA PHE A 126 -8.99 -11.98 -2.26
C PHE A 126 -8.24 -12.83 -3.28
N GLU A 127 -7.34 -13.71 -2.83
CA GLU A 127 -6.70 -14.67 -3.71
C GLU A 127 -7.72 -15.68 -4.28
N PRO A 128 -7.60 -16.03 -5.57
CA PRO A 128 -8.44 -17.05 -6.16
C PRO A 128 -8.15 -18.42 -5.53
N GLU A 129 -9.18 -19.24 -5.31
CA GLU A 129 -9.04 -20.61 -4.77
C GLU A 129 -8.16 -21.53 -5.61
N LYS A 130 -7.87 -21.16 -6.87
CA LYS A 130 -7.02 -21.92 -7.78
C LYS A 130 -5.91 -21.03 -8.32
N VAL A 131 -4.70 -21.59 -8.35
CA VAL A 131 -3.55 -20.98 -9.02
C VAL A 131 -3.87 -20.87 -10.50
N SER A 132 -3.73 -19.67 -11.05
CA SER A 132 -3.96 -19.42 -12.48
C SER A 132 -2.88 -20.13 -13.30
N PRO A 133 -3.23 -20.88 -14.36
CA PRO A 133 -2.25 -21.46 -15.28
C PRO A 133 -1.29 -20.40 -15.86
N LEU A 134 -1.75 -19.16 -16.03
CA LEU A 134 -0.91 -18.04 -16.47
C LEU A 134 0.10 -17.61 -15.39
N LYS A 135 -0.26 -17.68 -14.11
CA LYS A 135 0.68 -17.42 -12.99
C LYS A 135 1.75 -18.51 -12.93
N GLU A 136 1.38 -19.75 -13.21
CA GLU A 136 2.35 -20.85 -13.32
C GLU A 136 3.29 -20.70 -14.54
N GLU A 137 2.77 -20.23 -15.67
CA GLU A 137 3.57 -19.98 -16.88
C GLU A 137 4.56 -18.82 -16.68
N LEU A 138 4.11 -17.73 -16.05
CA LEU A 138 4.98 -16.61 -15.68
C LEU A 138 6.10 -17.05 -14.73
N ASN A 139 5.79 -17.82 -13.69
CA ASN A 139 6.79 -18.34 -12.76
C ASN A 139 7.83 -19.26 -13.44
N LYS A 140 7.43 -19.98 -14.51
CA LYS A 140 8.36 -20.79 -15.31
C LYS A 140 9.29 -19.91 -16.14
N GLN A 141 8.76 -18.85 -16.77
CA GLN A 141 9.56 -17.88 -17.51
C GLN A 141 10.62 -17.23 -16.60
N ASP A 142 10.24 -16.79 -15.40
CA ASP A 142 11.18 -16.22 -14.43
C ASP A 142 12.30 -17.20 -14.05
N LEU A 143 11.99 -18.49 -13.90
CA LEU A 143 12.98 -19.53 -13.61
C LEU A 143 13.94 -19.79 -14.78
N GLU A 144 13.41 -19.78 -16.01
CA GLU A 144 14.20 -19.91 -17.23
C GLU A 144 15.14 -18.71 -17.41
N ASP A 145 14.65 -17.50 -17.16
CA ASP A 145 15.45 -16.27 -17.22
C ASP A 145 16.53 -16.24 -16.13
N ILE A 146 16.22 -16.68 -14.91
CA ILE A 146 17.21 -16.82 -13.83
C ILE A 146 18.27 -17.88 -14.17
N GLN A 147 17.88 -19.01 -14.79
CA GLN A 147 18.82 -20.01 -15.26
C GLN A 147 19.72 -19.48 -16.39
N ALA A 148 19.15 -18.80 -17.38
CA ALA A 148 19.90 -18.19 -18.47
C ALA A 148 20.91 -17.16 -17.95
N LEU A 149 20.54 -16.34 -16.96
CA LEU A 149 21.45 -15.39 -16.31
C LEU A 149 22.59 -16.08 -15.54
N ARG A 150 22.32 -17.22 -14.88
CA ARG A 150 23.35 -18.03 -14.21
C ARG A 150 24.31 -18.66 -15.21
N GLU A 151 23.80 -19.24 -16.30
CA GLU A 151 24.64 -19.84 -17.34
C GLU A 151 25.52 -18.82 -18.05
N VAL A 152 25.04 -17.60 -18.27
CA VAL A 152 25.84 -16.50 -18.83
C VAL A 152 26.91 -16.03 -17.83
N LYS A 153 26.58 -15.96 -16.54
CA LYS A 153 27.53 -15.58 -15.50
C LYS A 153 28.63 -16.63 -15.33
N ASP A 154 28.27 -17.91 -15.29
CA ASP A 154 29.23 -19.01 -15.19
C ASP A 154 30.17 -19.01 -16.40
N ARG A 155 29.67 -18.80 -17.62
CA ARG A 155 30.54 -18.69 -18.83
C ARG A 155 31.52 -17.52 -18.76
N ASN A 156 31.11 -16.38 -18.24
CA ASN A 156 31.99 -15.21 -18.09
C ASN A 156 33.05 -15.38 -16.98
N ASP A 157 32.78 -16.22 -15.98
CA ASP A 157 33.75 -16.57 -14.92
C ASP A 157 34.75 -17.66 -15.36
N PHE A 158 34.52 -18.37 -16.47
CA PHE A 158 35.46 -19.32 -17.08
C PHE A 158 36.42 -18.69 -18.11
N ASP A 159 36.14 -17.48 -18.59
CA ASP A 159 36.94 -16.76 -19.59
C ASP A 159 37.90 -15.68 -18.98
N ASN A 160 38.08 -15.66 -17.65
CA ASN A 160 39.09 -14.86 -16.92
C ASN A 160 40.10 -15.74 -16.19
#